data_AF-A0A195B1S3-F1
#
_entry.id   AF-A0A195B1S3-F1
#
_cell.length_a   1.000
_cell.length_b   1.000
_cell.length_c   1.000
_cell.angle_alpha   90.00
_cell.angle_beta   90.00
_cell.angle_gamma   90.00
#
_symmetry.space_group_name_H-M   'P 1'
#
loop_
_entity.id
_entity.type
_entity.pdbx_description
1 polymer ?
#
loop_
_entity_poly.entity_id
_entity_poly.type
_entity_poly.pdbx_seq_one_letter_code
_entity_poly.pdbx_strand_id
1 'polypeptide(L)'
;YDISLILNLEEGSFTFHGECSVKIEIRNTLLNNISLHSKELEVNEMATTLINDNSTVYKHKHSYNNVTDILTLNFENAISLGLYTLNMKLALYLSIVFTKLVL
;
A
#
# COMPACT_ATOMS: atom_id res chain seq x y z
N TYR A 1 -5.97 3.02 11.60
CA TYR A 1 -6.04 2.67 10.18
C TYR A 1 -7.44 3.01 9.73
N ASP A 2 -7.56 3.86 8.72
CA ASP A 2 -8.84 4.11 8.05
C ASP A 2 -8.76 3.41 6.69
N ILE A 3 -9.67 2.46 6.45
CA ILE A 3 -9.65 1.59 5.27
C ILE A 3 -11.03 1.62 4.63
N SER A 4 -11.08 1.86 3.32
CA SER A 4 -12.25 1.75 2.48
C SER A 4 -12.01 0.67 1.43
N LEU A 5 -12.98 -0.22 1.24
CA LEU A 5 -12.94 -1.28 0.24
C LEU A 5 -14.17 -1.17 -0.66
N ILE A 6 -13.93 -1.11 -1.96
CA ILE A 6 -14.93 -1.11 -3.01
C ILE A 6 -14.78 -2.44 -3.75
N LEU A 7 -15.81 -3.27 -3.63
CA LEU A 7 -15.89 -4.56 -4.28
C LEU A 7 -16.64 -4.40 -5.61
N ASN A 8 -16.04 -4.85 -6.72
CA ASN A 8 -16.74 -5.02 -7.98
C ASN A 8 -16.97 -6.51 -8.25
N LEU A 9 -18.24 -6.89 -8.33
CA LEU A 9 -18.71 -8.26 -8.58
C LEU A 9 -19.36 -8.31 -9.96
N GLU A 10 -18.56 -8.48 -11.00
CA GLU A 10 -19.05 -8.79 -12.34
C GLU A 10 -18.85 -10.27 -12.62
N GLU A 11 -19.75 -10.87 -13.40
CA GLU A 11 -19.66 -12.31 -13.73
C GLU A 11 -18.33 -12.61 -14.44
N GLY A 12 -17.47 -13.40 -13.80
CA GLY A 12 -16.13 -13.72 -14.31
C GLY A 12 -15.03 -12.70 -13.98
N SER A 13 -15.34 -11.60 -13.29
CA SER A 13 -14.36 -10.59 -12.86
C SER A 13 -14.66 -10.11 -11.43
N PHE A 14 -13.82 -10.53 -10.50
CA PHE A 14 -13.90 -10.16 -9.09
C PHE A 14 -12.73 -9.25 -8.76
N THR A 15 -12.97 -7.94 -8.74
CA THR A 15 -11.94 -6.95 -8.38
C THR A 15 -12.26 -6.27 -7.06
N PHE A 16 -11.21 -6.01 -6.30
CA PHE A 16 -11.26 -5.19 -5.11
C PHE A 16 -10.41 -3.94 -5.36
N HIS A 17 -10.98 -2.78 -5.06
CA HIS A 17 -10.25 -1.53 -4.98
C HIS A 17 -10.27 -1.07 -3.52
N GLY A 18 -9.11 -0.73 -2.99
CA GLY A 18 -8.96 -0.25 -1.63
C GLY A 18 -8.33 1.12 -1.59
N GLU A 19 -8.76 1.92 -0.63
CA GLU A 19 -8.08 3.13 -0.20
C GLU A 19 -7.76 2.97 1.29
N CYS A 20 -6.53 3.26 1.69
CA CYS A 20 -6.18 3.25 3.10
C CYS A 20 -5.39 4.49 3.50
N SER A 21 -5.66 4.97 4.71
CA SER A 21 -4.93 6.03 5.39
C SER A 21 -4.42 5.51 6.72
N VAL A 22 -3.11 5.62 6.93
CA VAL A 22 -2.42 5.07 8.10
C VAL A 22 -1.58 6.14 8.76
N LYS A 23 -1.85 6.40 10.04
CA LYS A 23 -0.95 7.20 10.86
C LYS A 23 0.25 6.35 11.26
N ILE A 24 1.45 6.80 10.93
CA ILE A 24 2.72 6.15 11.27
C ILE A 24 3.60 7.11 12.06
N GLU A 25 4.41 6.57 12.95
CA GLU A 25 5.39 7.33 13.72
C GLU A 25 6.79 6.87 13.34
N ILE A 26 7.62 7.80 12.85
CA ILE A 26 9.02 7.54 12.58
C ILE A 26 9.81 7.80 13.86
N ARG A 27 10.41 6.73 14.39
CA ARG A 27 11.15 6.74 15.66
C ARG A 27 12.67 6.63 15.50
N ASN A 28 13.17 6.51 14.27
CA ASN A 28 14.60 6.41 13.97
C ASN A 28 15.05 7.55 13.05
N THR A 29 16.11 8.26 13.44
CA THR A 29 16.59 9.52 12.83
C THR A 29 17.30 9.35 11.48
N LEU A 30 17.44 8.13 10.95
CA LEU A 30 18.15 7.85 9.68
C LEU A 30 17.34 6.95 8.73
N LEU A 31 16.02 6.98 8.84
CA LEU A 31 15.16 6.16 8.02
C LEU A 31 15.03 6.77 6.60
N ASN A 32 15.55 6.09 5.59
CA ASN A 32 15.36 6.46 4.18
C ASN A 32 14.40 5.52 3.44
N ASN A 33 13.75 4.60 4.16
CA ASN A 33 12.78 3.69 3.58
C ASN A 33 11.69 3.28 4.57
N ILE A 34 10.50 2.99 4.06
CA ILE A 34 9.40 2.40 4.83
C ILE A 34 9.05 1.08 4.18
N SER A 35 9.06 0.00 4.95
CA SER A 35 8.71 -1.34 4.46
C SER A 35 7.36 -1.78 5.01
N LEU A 36 6.53 -2.33 4.14
CA LEU A 36 5.15 -2.74 4.40
C LEU A 36 4.96 -4.15 3.87
N HIS A 37 4.19 -4.95 4.59
CA HIS A 37 3.67 -6.19 4.01
C HIS A 37 2.65 -5.87 2.92
N SER A 38 2.83 -6.45 1.75
CA SER A 38 1.95 -6.30 0.61
C SER A 38 1.99 -7.61 -0.15
N LYS A 39 0.96 -8.45 -0.06
CA LYS A 39 0.92 -9.73 -0.76
C LYS A 39 -0.14 -9.66 -1.84
N GLU A 40 0.26 -9.91 -3.09
CA GLU A 40 -0.66 -9.97 -4.25
C GLU A 40 -1.48 -8.68 -4.47
N LEU A 41 -1.06 -7.55 -3.86
CA LEU A 41 -1.69 -6.25 -4.04
C LEU A 41 -0.97 -5.45 -5.12
N GLU A 42 -1.73 -4.92 -6.07
CA GLU A 42 -1.27 -3.87 -6.96
C GLU A 42 -1.41 -2.51 -6.24
N VAL A 43 -0.30 -1.89 -5.89
CA VAL A 43 -0.29 -0.58 -5.22
C VAL A 43 -0.08 0.53 -6.25
N ASN A 44 -0.96 1.53 -6.25
CA ASN A 44 -0.85 2.67 -7.14
C ASN A 44 0.24 3.63 -6.62
N GLU A 45 1.42 3.58 -7.25
CA GLU A 45 2.57 4.40 -6.88
C GLU A 45 2.27 5.91 -6.95
N MET A 46 1.55 6.37 -7.99
CA MET A 46 1.25 7.80 -8.15
C MET A 46 0.25 8.32 -7.11
N ALA A 47 -0.64 7.47 -6.61
CA ALA A 47 -1.62 7.83 -5.58
C ALA A 47 -1.08 7.64 -4.15
N THR A 48 0.11 7.05 -4.01
CA THR A 48 0.73 6.84 -2.70
C THR A 48 1.37 8.13 -2.21
N THR A 49 1.04 8.54 -0.99
CA THR A 49 1.60 9.76 -0.39
C THR A 49 2.01 9.52 1.05
N LEU A 50 3.20 9.99 1.42
CA LEU A 50 3.58 10.17 2.82
C LEU A 50 3.52 11.68 3.13
N ILE A 51 2.70 12.06 4.11
CA ILE A 51 2.43 13.46 4.45
C ILE A 51 2.66 13.67 5.94
N ASN A 52 3.38 14.73 6.33
CA ASN A 52 3.50 15.12 7.74
C ASN A 52 2.36 16.05 8.20
N ASP A 53 2.32 16.37 9.49
CA ASP A 53 1.30 17.27 10.05
C ASP A 53 1.32 18.69 9.45
N ASN A 54 2.43 19.09 8.82
CA ASN A 54 2.59 20.36 8.11
C ASN A 54 2.19 20.28 6.63
N SER A 55 1.48 19.22 6.21
CA SER A 55 1.09 18.96 4.81
C SER A 55 2.25 18.82 3.82
N THR A 56 3.47 18.55 4.30
CA THR A 56 4.62 18.29 3.42
C THR A 56 4.52 16.89 2.85
N VAL A 57 4.54 16.77 1.52
CA VAL A 57 4.51 15.49 0.80
C VAL A 57 5.93 15.02 0.50
N TYR A 58 6.25 13.78 0.86
CA TYR A 58 7.57 13.19 0.68
C TYR A 58 7.61 12.32 -0.58
N LYS A 59 8.48 12.68 -1.52
CA LYS A 59 8.73 11.92 -2.74
C LYS A 59 9.43 10.60 -2.42
N HIS A 60 8.99 9.54 -3.07
CA HIS A 60 9.53 8.20 -2.90
C HIS A 60 9.42 7.39 -4.19
N LYS A 61 10.07 6.23 -4.21
CA LYS A 61 9.95 5.22 -5.27
C LYS A 61 9.60 3.88 -4.67
N HIS A 62 8.80 3.11 -5.39
CA HIS A 62 8.36 1.79 -4.95
C HIS A 62 9.38 0.72 -5.37
N SER A 63 9.65 -0.24 -4.48
CA SER A 63 10.33 -1.48 -4.83
C SER A 63 9.61 -2.64 -4.16
N TYR A 64 9.27 -3.67 -4.93
CA TYR A 64 8.52 -4.81 -4.44
C TYR A 64 9.37 -6.09 -4.46
N ASN A 65 9.34 -6.84 -3.35
CA ASN A 65 9.99 -8.14 -3.23
C ASN A 65 8.93 -9.24 -3.09
N ASN A 66 8.70 -9.97 -4.18
CA ASN A 66 7.71 -11.05 -4.26
C ASN A 66 8.08 -12.30 -3.45
N VAL A 67 9.33 -12.45 -3.00
CA VAL A 67 9.75 -13.58 -2.17
C VAL A 67 9.34 -13.36 -0.72
N THR A 68 9.40 -12.11 -0.26
CA THR A 68 9.06 -11.73 1.12
C THR A 68 7.70 -11.07 1.26
N ASP A 69 7.01 -10.80 0.13
CA ASP A 69 5.78 -10.00 0.06
C ASP A 69 5.93 -8.63 0.75
N ILE A 70 7.05 -7.94 0.44
CA ILE A 70 7.38 -6.62 1.01
C ILE A 70 7.35 -5.55 -0.07
N LEU A 71 6.55 -4.50 0.15
CA LEU A 71 6.67 -3.23 -0.54
C LEU A 71 7.58 -2.30 0.28
N THR A 72 8.58 -1.74 -0.37
CA THR A 72 9.44 -0.71 0.23
C THR A 72 9.26 0.61 -0.51
N LEU A 73 8.92 1.66 0.25
CA LEU A 73 8.92 3.05 -0.19
C LEU A 73 10.31 3.61 0.07
N ASN A 74 11.07 3.91 -0.98
CA ASN A 74 12.44 4.42 -0.90
C ASN A 74 12.45 5.94 -1.07
N PHE A 75 13.06 6.64 -0.12
CA PHE A 75 13.18 8.10 -0.11
C PHE A 75 14.61 8.50 -0.48
N GLU A 76 14.76 9.58 -1.25
CA GLU A 76 16.08 10.10 -1.63
C GLU A 76 16.85 10.65 -0.41
N ASN A 77 16.11 11.23 0.53
CA ASN A 77 16.65 11.81 1.76
C ASN A 77 16.05 11.11 2.98
N ALA A 78 16.79 11.12 4.08
CA ALA A 78 16.29 10.62 5.36
C ALA A 78 15.03 11.38 5.79
N ILE A 79 14.06 10.64 6.31
CA ILE A 79 12.83 11.21 6.87
C ILE A 79 13.06 11.50 8.35
N SER A 80 12.65 12.68 8.79
CA SER A 80 12.75 13.11 10.18
C SER A 80 11.86 12.28 11.10
N LEU A 81 12.15 12.33 12.40
CA LEU A 81 11.24 11.83 13.42
C LEU A 81 9.92 12.58 13.37
N GLY A 82 8.82 11.89 13.66
CA GLY A 82 7.52 12.53 13.78
C GLY A 82 6.36 11.64 13.37
N LEU A 83 5.19 12.26 13.36
CA LEU A 83 3.94 11.66 12.91
C LEU A 83 3.70 11.97 11.44
N TYR A 84 3.25 10.95 10.72
CA TYR A 84 2.96 11.01 9.31
C TYR A 84 1.67 10.28 9.02
N THR A 85 1.04 10.66 7.92
CA THR A 85 -0.06 9.92 7.31
C THR A 85 0.42 9.33 5.99
N LEU A 86 0.38 8.00 5.89
CA LEU A 86 0.59 7.25 4.67
C LEU A 86 -0.77 6.97 4.04
N ASN A 87 -1.02 7.52 2.86
CA ASN A 87 -2.19 7.21 2.05
C ASN A 87 -1.78 6.29 0.89
N MET A 88 -2.57 5.26 0.62
CA MET A 88 -2.35 4.33 -0.49
C MET A 88 -3.68 4.00 -1.16
N LYS A 89 -3.62 3.74 -2.47
CA LYS A 89 -4.68 3.06 -3.22
C LYS A 89 -4.14 1.73 -3.71
N LEU A 90 -4.94 0.69 -3.57
CA LEU A 90 -4.56 -0.68 -3.86
C LEU A 90 -5.65 -1.39 -4.66
N ALA A 91 -5.27 -2.35 -5.48
CA ALA A 91 -6.17 -3.22 -6.21
C ALA A 91 -5.77 -4.69 -6.02
N LEU A 92 -6.77 -5.57 -6.04
CA LEU A 92 -6.59 -7.02 -6.04
C LEU A 92 -7.52 -7.63 -7.09
N TYR A 93 -6.98 -8.57 -7.87
CA TYR A 93 -7.75 -9.41 -8.79
C TYR A 93 -7.92 -10.77 -8.15
N LEU A 94 -9.16 -11.12 -7.79
CA LEU A 94 -9.45 -12.45 -7.29
C LEU A 94 -9.63 -13.38 -8.50
N SER A 95 -8.60 -14.17 -8.80
CA SER A 95 -8.74 -15.27 -9.76
C SER A 95 -9.47 -16.41 -9.08
N ILE A 96 -10.77 -16.57 -9.34
CA ILE A 96 -11.50 -17.74 -8.88
C ILE A 96 -11.06 -18.92 -9.73
N VAL A 97 -10.15 -19.74 -9.20
CA VAL A 97 -10.01 -21.11 -9.68
C VAL A 97 -11.29 -21.82 -9.23
N PHE A 98 -12.24 -22.02 -10.16
CA PHE A 98 -13.35 -22.94 -9.94
C PHE A 98 -12.77 -24.34 -9.73
N THR A 99 -12.49 -24.69 -8.48
CA THR A 99 -12.38 -26.09 -8.13
C THR A 99 -13.81 -26.60 -8.24
N LYS A 100 -14.11 -27.32 -9.33
CA LYS A 100 -15.37 -28.04 -9.54
C LYS A 100 -15.78 -28.70 -8.22
N LEU A 101 -16.75 -28.13 -7.52
CA LEU A 101 -17.56 -28.92 -6.61
C LEU A 101 -18.53 -29.67 -7.51
N VAL A 102 -18.12 -30.87 -7.91
CA VAL A 102 -19.05 -31.84 -8.50
C VAL A 102 -20.01 -32.20 -7.36
N LEU A 103 -21.26 -31.75 -7.47
CA LEU A 103 -22.40 -32.29 -6.74
C LEU A 103 -22.78 -33.65 -7.31
#